data_AF-A0A6A5S210-F1
#
_entry.id   AF-A0A6A5S210-F1
#
_cell.length_a   1.000
_cell.length_b   1.000
_cell.length_c   1.000
_cell.angle_alpha   90.00
_cell.angle_beta   90.00
_cell.angle_gamma   90.00
#
_symmetry.space_group_name_H-M   'P 1'
#
loop_
_entity.id
_entity.type
_entity.pdbx_description
1 polymer ?
#
loop_
_entity_poly.entity_id
_entity_poly.type
_entity_poly.pdbx_seq_one_letter_code
_entity_poly.pdbx_strand_id
1 'polypeptide(L)'
;MSGVEIAGLVLGVLPLLIQGIESYNEGLDPIKSFMRWDKELPQCIRKLRNQHVHYAQTMRILLEPITAEVELAEMMTDPGSSQLWKDKEMALKLQDRLQESYHAYQCTIADIERITKQIASKLDLDRANELKRNDLEALLVGNPKKSNDKFEIRKRIRFGMSKKTVKALLEELNDCNRELERFTEKSEKIETYRKAAKPSFATRLQRIQGYAKSLHSSLCWSCTCKDTHHTSLRLEPRGNLYASGMPISARKTCFTVSFSSLAADASSTWSWQAAEIDIEDEDDTGLSPPLSSPKPKTTKSVSFGSPPPYSANDPVLGSNHSLQEVTDICASICQVQSTDSRIGLSLDAKKKLRGVYTFGSTEKLTPTSEVITLEDLLDRRPTVNGKRVKLTKKERYSLALTLASSVLYLNSTPWLTNQWAARDIQFHQAVAATTFIDIEHPYLAPASADSVDDLAVKTRSLTFQNKNTVLLALAVALLELYFGTTAEKYQETEHGACNPALHQNSWMLCAMAHQWAEESQDELSAAFLSAVRHCLRCFSDPGVSLQDSEFLQAAAEGIVLPLQEELYQFLGKSTA
;
A
#
# COMPACT_ATOMS: atom_id res chain seq x y z
N MET A 1 0.05 -6.23 35.19
CA MET A 1 0.87 -6.76 34.10
C MET A 1 0.00 -6.91 32.87
N SER A 2 0.51 -6.57 31.69
CA SER A 2 -0.21 -6.85 30.44
C SER A 2 -0.24 -8.37 30.21
N GLY A 3 -1.16 -8.87 29.38
CA GLY A 3 -1.15 -10.30 28.99
C GLY A 3 0.16 -10.70 28.32
N VAL A 4 0.81 -9.77 27.61
CA VAL A 4 2.10 -9.95 26.94
C VAL A 4 3.22 -10.15 27.96
N GLU A 5 3.29 -9.28 28.96
CA GLU A 5 4.28 -9.37 30.04
C GLU A 5 4.15 -10.70 30.81
N ILE A 6 2.91 -11.11 31.10
CA ILE A 6 2.64 -12.41 31.74
C ILE A 6 3.16 -13.56 30.88
N ALA A 7 3.01 -13.47 29.56
CA ALA A 7 3.42 -14.54 28.67
C ALA A 7 4.94 -14.81 28.72
N GLY A 8 5.75 -13.74 28.73
CA GLY A 8 7.21 -13.82 28.92
C GLY A 8 7.59 -14.32 30.31
N LEU A 9 6.92 -13.86 31.36
CA LEU A 9 7.17 -14.35 32.72
C LEU A 9 6.92 -15.86 32.87
N VAL A 10 5.85 -16.38 32.28
CA VAL A 10 5.56 -17.83 32.26
C VAL A 10 6.64 -18.61 31.51
N LEU A 11 7.10 -18.10 30.34
CA LEU A 11 8.21 -18.71 29.59
C LEU A 11 9.48 -18.82 30.44
N GLY A 12 9.77 -17.78 31.24
CA GLY A 12 10.94 -17.79 32.13
C GLY A 12 10.78 -18.72 33.34
N VAL A 13 9.60 -18.78 33.96
CA VAL A 13 9.40 -19.47 35.24
C VAL A 13 9.24 -20.98 35.07
N LEU A 14 8.59 -21.47 34.00
CA LEU A 14 8.38 -22.92 33.82
C LEU A 14 9.70 -23.73 33.82
N PRO A 15 10.78 -23.32 33.12
CA PRO A 15 12.09 -23.95 33.23
C PRO A 15 12.66 -23.99 34.65
N LEU A 16 12.49 -22.92 35.42
CA LEU A 16 12.92 -22.86 36.82
C LEU A 16 12.19 -23.90 37.67
N LEU A 17 10.87 -24.04 37.50
CA LEU A 17 10.07 -25.05 38.20
C LEU A 17 10.49 -26.48 37.81
N ILE A 18 10.74 -26.72 36.52
CA ILE A 18 11.22 -28.00 36.00
C ILE A 18 12.56 -28.36 36.65
N GLN A 19 13.55 -27.46 36.62
CA GLN A 19 14.85 -27.69 37.23
C GLN A 19 14.74 -27.91 38.74
N GLY A 20 13.85 -27.17 39.42
CA GLY A 20 13.60 -27.34 40.83
C GLY A 20 13.05 -28.72 41.19
N ILE A 21 12.11 -29.23 40.40
CA ILE A 21 11.56 -30.57 40.59
C ILE A 21 12.59 -31.66 40.27
N GLU A 22 13.44 -31.46 39.26
CA GLU A 22 14.52 -32.39 38.90
C GLU A 22 15.61 -32.47 39.96
N SER A 23 16.05 -31.31 40.47
CA SER A 23 17.03 -31.25 41.55
C SER A 23 16.50 -31.92 42.83
N TYR A 24 15.19 -31.85 43.06
CA TYR A 24 14.52 -32.59 44.13
C TYR A 24 14.53 -34.11 43.87
N ASN A 25 14.33 -34.55 42.62
CA ASN A 25 14.35 -35.95 42.23
C ASN A 25 15.75 -36.61 42.38
N GLU A 26 16.83 -35.84 42.23
CA GLU A 26 18.21 -36.33 42.30
C GLU A 26 18.84 -36.28 43.72
N GLY A 27 18.26 -35.54 44.67
CA GLY A 27 19.03 -34.95 45.77
C GLY A 27 19.04 -35.59 47.16
N LEU A 28 18.04 -36.35 47.67
CA LEU A 28 17.98 -36.69 49.12
C LEU A 28 17.25 -38.00 49.49
N ASP A 29 17.70 -38.58 50.61
CA ASP A 29 17.20 -39.77 51.34
C ASP A 29 15.66 -39.95 51.40
N PRO A 30 15.16 -41.20 51.47
CA PRO A 30 13.76 -41.55 51.33
C PRO A 30 12.92 -41.06 52.53
N ILE A 31 12.48 -39.81 52.48
CA ILE A 31 11.37 -39.33 53.31
C ILE A 31 10.11 -40.12 52.90
N LYS A 32 9.26 -40.53 53.85
CA LYS A 32 8.04 -41.34 53.61
C LYS A 32 7.10 -40.79 52.51
N SER A 33 7.17 -39.50 52.20
CA SER A 33 6.47 -38.86 51.07
C SER A 33 7.05 -39.19 49.70
N PHE A 34 8.36 -39.43 49.59
CA PHE A 34 9.08 -39.76 48.34
C PHE A 34 8.72 -41.16 47.80
N MET A 35 8.57 -42.16 48.69
CA MET A 35 8.11 -43.50 48.31
C MET A 35 6.73 -43.51 47.62
N ARG A 36 5.89 -42.47 47.81
CA ARG A 36 4.58 -42.35 47.15
C ARG A 36 4.68 -41.82 45.71
N TRP A 37 5.81 -41.24 45.32
CA TRP A 37 6.00 -40.51 44.06
C TRP A 37 7.08 -41.06 43.14
N ASP A 38 7.88 -42.01 43.61
CA ASP A 38 9.05 -42.59 42.92
C ASP A 38 8.78 -43.00 41.45
N LYS A 39 7.58 -43.51 41.14
CA LYS A 39 7.20 -43.93 39.77
C LYS A 39 6.56 -42.83 38.91
N GLU A 40 5.99 -41.80 39.52
CA GLU A 40 5.15 -40.81 38.81
C GLU A 40 5.77 -39.42 38.70
N LEU A 41 6.75 -39.09 39.55
CA LEU A 41 7.47 -37.82 39.48
C LEU A 41 8.20 -37.64 38.13
N PRO A 42 8.90 -38.65 37.58
CA PRO A 42 9.48 -38.55 36.24
C PRO A 42 8.43 -38.29 35.14
N GLN A 43 7.23 -38.86 35.27
CA GLN A 43 6.13 -38.62 34.34
C GLN A 43 5.60 -37.18 34.44
N CYS A 44 5.52 -36.62 35.65
CA CYS A 44 5.12 -35.24 35.88
C CYS A 44 6.16 -34.27 35.32
N ILE A 45 7.46 -34.52 35.54
CA ILE A 45 8.57 -33.74 34.96
C ILE A 45 8.47 -33.76 33.43
N ARG A 46 8.30 -34.95 32.83
CA ARG A 46 8.15 -35.09 31.37
C ARG A 46 6.93 -34.33 30.85
N LYS A 47 5.77 -34.44 31.51
CA LYS A 47 4.57 -33.70 31.12
C LYS A 47 4.79 -32.19 31.20
N LEU A 48 5.38 -31.69 32.28
CA LEU A 48 5.65 -30.26 32.46
C LEU A 48 6.65 -29.73 31.42
N ARG A 49 7.71 -30.50 31.11
CA ARG A 49 8.64 -30.20 30.01
C ARG A 49 7.91 -30.10 28.66
N ASN A 50 7.03 -31.05 28.36
CA ASN A 50 6.24 -31.01 27.13
C ASN A 50 5.34 -29.77 27.08
N GLN A 51 4.69 -29.41 28.19
CA GLN A 51 3.86 -28.21 28.26
C GLN A 51 4.66 -26.93 28.08
N HIS A 52 5.87 -26.85 28.64
CA HIS A 52 6.77 -25.73 28.42
C HIS A 52 7.19 -25.61 26.95
N VAL A 53 7.58 -26.72 26.31
CA VAL A 53 7.97 -26.72 24.89
C VAL A 53 6.80 -26.30 24.00
N HIS A 54 5.60 -26.85 24.23
CA HIS A 54 4.40 -26.47 23.49
C HIS A 54 4.14 -24.97 23.62
N TYR A 55 4.08 -24.46 24.84
CA TYR A 55 3.88 -23.04 25.09
C TYR A 55 4.93 -22.16 24.40
N ALA A 56 6.22 -22.51 24.48
CA ALA A 56 7.30 -21.78 23.81
C ALA A 56 7.18 -21.77 22.29
N GLN A 57 6.77 -22.89 21.68
CA GLN A 57 6.52 -22.96 20.23
C GLN A 57 5.32 -22.10 19.82
N THR A 58 4.22 -22.17 20.58
CA THR A 58 3.04 -21.34 20.33
C THR A 58 3.36 -19.84 20.42
N MET A 59 4.16 -19.44 21.42
CA MET A 59 4.61 -18.04 21.53
C MET A 59 5.52 -17.64 20.37
N ARG A 60 6.43 -18.53 19.91
CA ARG A 60 7.29 -18.25 18.76
C ARG A 60 6.49 -17.99 17.48
N ILE A 61 5.54 -18.87 17.15
CA ILE A 61 4.66 -18.71 15.98
C ILE A 61 3.81 -17.43 16.07
N LEU A 62 3.40 -17.07 17.28
CA LEU A 62 2.62 -15.85 17.51
C LEU A 62 3.46 -14.58 17.27
N LEU A 63 4.71 -14.57 17.72
CA LEU A 63 5.58 -13.40 17.71
C LEU A 63 6.34 -13.21 16.39
N GLU A 64 6.73 -14.30 15.72
CA GLU A 64 7.57 -14.26 14.51
C GLU A 64 7.10 -13.27 13.43
N PRO A 65 5.80 -13.15 13.09
CA PRO A 65 5.35 -12.18 12.08
C PRO A 65 5.34 -10.71 12.53
N ILE A 66 5.49 -10.44 13.83
CA ILE A 66 5.36 -9.10 14.42
C ILE A 66 6.66 -8.58 15.07
N THR A 67 7.75 -9.34 14.98
CA THR A 67 9.08 -9.02 15.53
C THR A 67 10.16 -9.24 14.48
N ALA A 68 11.26 -8.46 14.54
CA ALA A 68 12.47 -8.80 13.81
C ALA A 68 13.13 -10.07 14.37
N GLU A 69 13.98 -10.75 13.58
CA GLU A 69 14.63 -12.01 13.98
C GLU A 69 15.47 -11.85 15.27
N VAL A 70 16.15 -10.71 15.42
CA VAL A 70 16.96 -10.38 16.60
C VAL A 70 16.09 -10.15 17.84
N GLU A 71 14.98 -9.44 17.68
CA GLU A 71 14.01 -9.17 18.76
C GLU A 71 13.35 -10.47 19.24
N LEU A 72 12.94 -11.33 18.30
CA LEU A 72 12.38 -12.64 18.63
C LEU A 72 13.39 -13.50 19.39
N ALA A 73 14.65 -13.51 18.96
CA ALA A 73 15.71 -14.27 19.63
C ALA A 73 15.93 -13.77 21.06
N GLU A 74 15.95 -12.44 21.27
CA GLU A 74 16.03 -11.83 22.60
C GLU A 74 14.85 -12.24 23.49
N MET A 75 13.63 -12.09 22.97
CA MET A 75 12.40 -12.41 23.70
C MET A 75 12.31 -13.87 24.12
N MET A 76 12.83 -14.80 23.31
CA MET A 76 12.81 -16.24 23.62
C MET A 76 13.95 -16.67 24.55
N THR A 77 15.10 -15.98 24.53
CA THR A 77 16.29 -16.36 25.32
C THR A 77 16.24 -15.79 26.74
N ASP A 78 15.77 -14.54 26.88
CA ASP A 78 15.58 -13.88 28.18
C ASP A 78 14.14 -13.31 28.34
N PRO A 79 13.13 -14.20 28.42
CA PRO A 79 11.73 -13.81 28.38
C PRO A 79 11.26 -13.04 29.63
N GLY A 80 12.02 -13.06 30.73
CA GLY A 80 11.69 -12.37 31.97
C GLY A 80 12.25 -10.95 32.09
N SER A 81 13.30 -10.63 31.32
CA SER A 81 14.06 -9.38 31.50
C SER A 81 13.99 -8.45 30.28
N SER A 82 13.59 -8.94 29.11
CA SER A 82 13.47 -8.10 27.91
C SER A 82 12.37 -7.06 28.06
N GLN A 83 12.70 -5.80 27.74
CA GLN A 83 11.74 -4.68 27.76
C GLN A 83 10.64 -4.84 26.71
N LEU A 84 10.88 -5.66 25.66
CA LEU A 84 9.92 -5.93 24.59
C LEU A 84 8.63 -6.58 25.10
N TRP A 85 8.69 -7.37 26.18
CA TRP A 85 7.49 -7.95 26.81
C TRP A 85 6.64 -6.93 27.58
N LYS A 86 7.22 -5.79 27.95
CA LYS A 86 6.56 -4.69 28.67
C LYS A 86 6.14 -3.54 27.74
N ASP A 87 6.52 -3.61 26.47
CA ASP A 87 6.24 -2.58 25.49
C ASP A 87 4.76 -2.53 25.10
N LYS A 88 4.23 -1.31 25.01
CA LYS A 88 2.85 -1.04 24.59
C LYS A 88 2.67 -1.30 23.10
N GLU A 89 3.69 -1.03 22.28
CA GLU A 89 3.61 -1.27 20.83
C GLU A 89 3.48 -2.76 20.54
N MET A 90 4.23 -3.60 21.26
CA MET A 90 4.08 -5.07 21.19
C MET A 90 2.66 -5.54 21.52
N ALA A 91 2.03 -4.96 22.55
CA ALA A 91 0.66 -5.29 22.90
C ALA A 91 -0.36 -4.90 21.80
N LEU A 92 -0.13 -3.78 21.11
CA LEU A 92 -0.94 -3.35 19.97
C LEU A 92 -0.75 -4.26 18.75
N LYS A 93 0.49 -4.64 18.43
CA LYS A 93 0.80 -5.60 17.34
C LYS A 93 0.11 -6.96 17.58
N LEU A 94 0.13 -7.45 18.82
CA LEU A 94 -0.56 -8.68 19.19
C LEU A 94 -2.09 -8.55 19.13
N GLN A 95 -2.63 -7.40 19.52
CA GLN A 95 -4.06 -7.12 19.39
C GLN A 95 -4.49 -7.08 17.92
N ASP A 96 -3.69 -6.47 17.05
CA ASP A 96 -3.94 -6.44 15.62
C ASP A 96 -3.82 -7.84 14.97
N ARG A 97 -2.90 -8.68 15.45
CA ARG A 97 -2.79 -10.05 14.93
C ARG A 97 -3.95 -10.94 15.36
N LEU A 98 -4.30 -10.93 16.65
CA LEU A 98 -5.30 -11.82 17.24
C LEU A 98 -6.76 -11.33 17.07
N GLN A 99 -6.95 -10.02 16.83
CA GLN A 99 -8.26 -9.38 16.60
C GLN A 99 -9.31 -9.81 17.63
N GLU A 100 -10.45 -10.34 17.17
CA GLU A 100 -11.57 -10.80 18.00
C GLU A 100 -11.15 -11.85 19.04
N SER A 101 -10.08 -12.62 18.78
CA SER A 101 -9.57 -13.62 19.72
C SER A 101 -8.67 -13.03 20.80
N TYR A 102 -8.25 -11.75 20.70
CA TYR A 102 -7.27 -11.15 21.60
C TYR A 102 -7.67 -11.22 23.08
N HIS A 103 -8.91 -10.85 23.40
CA HIS A 103 -9.39 -10.88 24.79
C HIS A 103 -9.44 -12.31 25.34
N ALA A 104 -9.92 -13.27 24.54
CA ALA A 104 -9.94 -14.68 24.92
C ALA A 104 -8.51 -15.22 25.15
N TYR A 105 -7.57 -14.83 24.28
CA TYR A 105 -6.15 -15.17 24.42
C TYR A 105 -5.56 -14.66 25.73
N GLN A 106 -5.83 -13.39 26.08
CA GLN A 106 -5.36 -12.80 27.33
C GLN A 106 -5.95 -13.48 28.56
N CYS A 107 -7.23 -13.86 28.53
CA CYS A 107 -7.85 -14.65 29.61
C CYS A 107 -7.13 -15.99 29.80
N THR A 108 -6.86 -16.72 28.71
CA THR A 108 -6.15 -18.01 28.78
C THR A 108 -4.73 -17.85 29.31
N ILE A 109 -4.01 -16.79 28.93
CA ILE A 109 -2.67 -16.49 29.49
C ILE A 109 -2.75 -16.21 31.00
N ALA A 110 -3.78 -15.50 31.47
CA ALA A 110 -3.99 -15.27 32.90
C ALA A 110 -4.32 -16.57 33.66
N ASP A 111 -5.01 -17.53 33.04
CA ASP A 111 -5.21 -18.86 33.61
C ASP A 111 -3.90 -19.65 33.72
N ILE A 112 -3.04 -19.59 32.71
CA ILE A 112 -1.69 -20.20 32.76
C ILE A 112 -0.84 -19.55 33.86
N GLU A 113 -0.93 -18.23 34.06
CA GLU A 113 -0.27 -17.52 35.16
C GLU A 113 -0.70 -18.09 36.51
N ARG A 114 -2.01 -18.23 36.72
CA ARG A 114 -2.58 -18.81 37.95
C ARG A 114 -2.10 -20.23 38.16
N ILE A 115 -2.11 -21.08 37.14
CA ILE A 115 -1.67 -22.49 37.24
C ILE A 115 -0.18 -22.55 37.58
N THR A 116 0.65 -21.76 36.89
CA THR A 116 2.09 -21.67 37.15
C THR A 116 2.39 -21.23 38.57
N LYS A 117 1.67 -20.22 39.08
CA LYS A 117 1.76 -19.77 40.48
C LYS A 117 1.35 -20.87 41.47
N GLN A 118 0.30 -21.63 41.16
CA GLN A 118 -0.13 -22.75 42.00
C GLN A 118 0.92 -23.87 42.04
N ILE A 119 1.53 -24.23 40.91
CA ILE A 119 2.64 -25.21 40.88
C ILE A 119 3.82 -24.68 41.72
N ALA A 120 4.22 -23.42 41.53
CA ALA A 120 5.31 -22.79 42.28
C ALA A 120 5.07 -22.78 43.79
N SER A 121 3.85 -22.43 44.23
CA SER A 121 3.48 -22.39 45.65
C SER A 121 3.66 -23.72 46.37
N LYS A 122 3.55 -24.84 45.63
CA LYS A 122 3.61 -26.18 46.18
C LYS A 122 5.02 -26.78 46.23
N LEU A 123 5.98 -26.13 45.59
CA LEU A 123 7.40 -26.46 45.68
C LEU A 123 8.09 -25.75 46.85
N ASP A 124 7.34 -24.96 47.63
CA ASP A 124 7.81 -24.20 48.80
C ASP A 124 9.13 -23.47 48.52
N LEU A 125 9.16 -22.71 47.42
CA LEU A 125 10.23 -21.76 47.11
C LEU A 125 10.10 -20.54 48.04
N ASP A 126 10.17 -20.76 49.36
CA ASP A 126 10.28 -19.85 50.52
C ASP A 126 9.56 -18.47 50.47
N ARG A 127 8.46 -18.37 49.73
CA ARG A 127 7.51 -17.23 49.75
C ARG A 127 6.04 -17.67 49.81
N ALA A 128 5.78 -18.95 50.09
CA ALA A 128 4.45 -19.57 49.92
C ALA A 128 3.30 -18.94 50.75
N ASN A 129 3.59 -18.14 51.79
CA ASN A 129 2.55 -17.54 52.64
C ASN A 129 2.16 -16.10 52.28
N GLU A 130 2.78 -15.46 51.27
CA GLU A 130 2.46 -14.08 50.86
C GLU A 130 2.36 -13.91 49.34
N LEU A 131 1.72 -14.85 48.63
CA LEU A 131 1.60 -14.76 47.18
C LEU A 131 0.55 -13.70 46.76
N LYS A 132 1.00 -12.57 46.19
CA LYS A 132 0.18 -11.50 45.57
C LYS A 132 0.40 -11.47 44.04
N ARG A 133 -0.22 -10.49 43.35
CA ARG A 133 -0.34 -10.49 41.87
C ARG A 133 1.00 -10.35 41.11
N ASN A 134 2.10 -9.89 41.72
CA ASN A 134 3.38 -9.52 41.05
C ASN A 134 4.53 -10.56 41.19
N ASP A 135 4.22 -11.84 41.38
CA ASP A 135 5.19 -12.78 41.97
C ASP A 135 6.03 -13.63 41.00
N LEU A 136 5.65 -13.78 39.72
CA LEU A 136 6.43 -14.58 38.77
C LEU A 136 7.78 -13.91 38.44
N GLU A 137 7.77 -12.59 38.26
CA GLU A 137 8.99 -11.79 38.09
C GLU A 137 9.92 -11.94 39.30
N ALA A 138 9.36 -11.93 40.51
CA ALA A 138 10.13 -12.10 41.73
C ALA A 138 10.77 -13.50 41.87
N LEU A 139 10.15 -14.55 41.31
CA LEU A 139 10.76 -15.89 41.26
C LEU A 139 11.99 -15.91 40.35
N LEU A 140 11.95 -15.20 39.22
CA LEU A 140 13.08 -15.09 38.29
C LEU A 140 14.23 -14.28 38.88
N VAL A 141 13.93 -13.11 39.48
CA VAL A 141 14.94 -12.29 40.15
C VAL A 141 15.59 -13.03 41.33
N GLY A 142 14.80 -13.80 42.08
CA GLY A 142 15.29 -14.58 43.23
C GLY A 142 16.17 -15.78 42.86
N ASN A 143 16.07 -16.29 41.63
CA ASN A 143 16.77 -17.48 41.14
C ASN A 143 17.39 -17.18 39.76
N PRO A 144 18.46 -16.38 39.67
CA PRO A 144 19.07 -15.99 38.39
C PRO A 144 19.68 -17.20 37.65
N LYS A 145 19.78 -17.12 36.32
CA LYS A 145 20.49 -18.10 35.49
C LYS A 145 22.02 -17.91 35.59
N LYS A 146 22.76 -19.02 35.66
CA LYS A 146 24.22 -19.07 35.49
C LYS A 146 24.59 -19.11 34.01
N SER A 147 25.88 -18.91 33.72
CA SER A 147 26.47 -19.01 32.38
C SER A 147 26.33 -20.39 31.71
N ASN A 148 25.88 -21.43 32.43
CA ASN A 148 25.55 -22.75 31.90
C ASN A 148 24.04 -22.99 31.72
N ASP A 149 23.23 -21.93 31.68
CA ASP A 149 21.76 -21.94 31.55
C ASP A 149 21.00 -22.67 32.68
N LYS A 150 21.69 -22.96 33.81
CA LYS A 150 21.06 -23.50 35.03
C LYS A 150 20.72 -22.38 36.01
N PHE A 151 19.56 -22.48 36.64
CA PHE A 151 19.10 -21.54 37.67
C PHE A 151 19.82 -21.74 39.01
N GLU A 152 20.12 -20.66 39.72
CA GLU A 152 20.60 -20.67 41.09
C GLU A 152 19.45 -20.85 42.08
N ILE A 153 19.17 -22.10 42.46
CA ILE A 153 18.14 -22.41 43.45
C ILE A 153 18.74 -22.21 44.84
N ARG A 154 18.51 -21.04 45.44
CA ARG A 154 19.20 -20.59 46.68
C ARG A 154 18.82 -21.36 47.96
N LYS A 155 17.74 -22.16 47.97
CA LYS A 155 17.25 -22.89 49.16
C LYS A 155 16.67 -24.27 48.84
N ARG A 156 16.59 -25.12 49.86
CA ARG A 156 16.11 -26.52 49.78
C ARG A 156 14.63 -26.57 49.45
N ILE A 157 14.30 -27.04 48.24
CA ILE A 157 12.93 -27.26 47.76
C ILE A 157 12.25 -28.31 48.65
N ARG A 158 11.06 -27.99 49.17
CA ARG A 158 10.23 -28.95 49.91
C ARG A 158 9.02 -29.31 49.08
N PHE A 159 8.93 -30.59 48.71
CA PHE A 159 7.82 -31.09 47.91
C PHE A 159 6.60 -31.38 48.80
N GLY A 160 5.64 -30.44 48.82
CA GLY A 160 4.43 -30.51 49.66
C GLY A 160 3.17 -31.01 48.95
N MET A 161 3.29 -31.62 47.77
CA MET A 161 2.15 -31.82 46.85
C MET A 161 1.28 -33.05 47.10
N SER A 162 -0.03 -32.85 46.96
CA SER A 162 -1.00 -33.92 46.77
C SER A 162 -0.98 -34.39 45.31
N LYS A 163 -0.84 -35.71 45.08
CA LYS A 163 -0.77 -36.35 43.75
C LYS A 163 -1.90 -35.93 42.81
N LYS A 164 -3.12 -35.89 43.35
CA LYS A 164 -4.33 -35.54 42.60
C LYS A 164 -4.29 -34.08 42.13
N THR A 165 -3.78 -33.18 42.96
CA THR A 165 -3.71 -31.75 42.65
C THR A 165 -2.71 -31.47 41.52
N VAL A 166 -1.51 -32.05 41.55
CA VAL A 166 -0.50 -31.81 40.49
C VAL A 166 -0.98 -32.30 39.14
N LYS A 167 -1.57 -33.50 39.10
CA LYS A 167 -2.13 -34.03 37.87
C LYS A 167 -3.22 -33.11 37.32
N ALA A 168 -4.14 -32.64 38.17
CA ALA A 168 -5.19 -31.72 37.74
C ALA A 168 -4.61 -30.41 37.16
N LEU A 169 -3.60 -29.81 37.81
CA LEU A 169 -2.94 -28.60 37.31
C LEU A 169 -2.22 -28.82 35.97
N LEU A 170 -1.57 -29.98 35.78
CA LEU A 170 -0.90 -30.31 34.52
C LEU A 170 -1.89 -30.54 33.37
N GLU A 171 -3.05 -31.15 33.65
CA GLU A 171 -4.11 -31.28 32.65
C GLU A 171 -4.74 -29.93 32.31
N GLU A 172 -4.98 -29.07 33.31
CA GLU A 172 -5.50 -27.72 33.10
C GLU A 172 -4.52 -26.86 32.28
N LEU A 173 -3.20 -26.97 32.55
CA LEU A 173 -2.16 -26.32 31.74
C LEU A 173 -2.16 -26.82 30.29
N ASN A 174 -2.35 -28.13 30.11
CA ASN A 174 -2.44 -28.74 28.79
C ASN A 174 -3.64 -28.21 28.00
N ASP A 175 -4.80 -28.08 28.63
CA ASP A 175 -6.00 -27.53 28.00
C ASP A 175 -5.81 -26.05 27.63
N CYS A 176 -5.19 -25.25 28.50
CA CYS A 176 -4.86 -23.86 28.20
C CYS A 176 -3.90 -23.73 27.01
N ASN A 177 -2.82 -24.52 26.98
CA ASN A 177 -1.86 -24.50 25.87
C ASN A 177 -2.51 -24.88 24.54
N ARG A 178 -3.40 -25.89 24.53
CA ARG A 178 -4.16 -26.27 23.33
C ARG A 178 -5.12 -25.17 22.86
N GLU A 179 -5.72 -24.41 23.77
CA GLU A 179 -6.55 -23.26 23.41
C GLU A 179 -5.70 -22.14 22.80
N LEU A 180 -4.54 -21.82 23.38
CA LEU A 180 -3.61 -20.84 22.81
C LEU A 180 -3.14 -21.24 21.41
N GLU A 181 -2.75 -22.50 21.21
CA GLU A 181 -2.38 -23.07 19.91
C GLU A 181 -3.50 -22.86 18.89
N ARG A 182 -4.74 -23.24 19.23
CA ARG A 182 -5.91 -23.05 18.35
C ARG A 182 -6.14 -21.61 17.98
N PHE A 183 -6.02 -20.67 18.91
CA PHE A 183 -6.16 -19.25 18.59
C PHE A 183 -5.04 -18.76 17.68
N THR A 184 -3.80 -19.18 17.94
CA THR A 184 -2.65 -18.83 17.09
C THR A 184 -2.82 -19.36 15.67
N GLU A 185 -3.14 -20.65 15.49
CA GLU A 185 -3.33 -21.27 14.17
C GLU A 185 -4.52 -20.67 13.40
N LYS A 186 -5.64 -20.42 14.07
CA LYS A 186 -6.82 -19.83 13.43
C LYS A 186 -6.55 -18.39 13.01
N SER A 187 -5.85 -17.62 13.84
CA SER A 187 -5.47 -16.24 13.52
C SER A 187 -4.55 -16.19 12.31
N GLU A 188 -3.57 -17.08 12.24
CA GLU A 188 -2.69 -17.22 11.07
C GLU A 188 -3.46 -17.57 9.79
N LYS A 189 -4.38 -18.55 9.85
CA LYS A 189 -5.24 -18.88 8.71
C LYS A 189 -6.13 -17.71 8.29
N ILE A 190 -6.70 -16.97 9.23
CA ILE A 190 -7.51 -15.79 8.91
C ILE A 190 -6.64 -14.68 8.30
N GLU A 191 -5.41 -14.50 8.78
CA GLU A 191 -4.46 -13.55 8.23
C GLU A 191 -4.12 -13.86 6.77
N THR A 192 -3.89 -15.14 6.43
CA THR A 192 -3.64 -15.54 5.03
C THR A 192 -4.86 -15.30 4.15
N TYR A 193 -6.07 -15.60 4.63
CA TYR A 193 -7.30 -15.25 3.91
C TYR A 193 -7.48 -13.73 3.76
N ARG A 194 -7.14 -12.92 4.77
CA ARG A 194 -7.22 -11.45 4.68
C ARG A 194 -6.20 -10.88 3.71
N LYS A 195 -4.96 -11.41 3.67
CA LYS A 195 -3.97 -11.01 2.65
C LYS A 195 -4.46 -11.35 1.24
N ALA A 196 -5.15 -12.47 1.07
CA ALA A 196 -5.81 -12.84 -0.18
C ALA A 196 -7.11 -12.03 -0.47
N ALA A 197 -7.82 -11.54 0.56
CA ALA A 197 -9.12 -10.87 0.45
C ALA A 197 -9.06 -9.34 0.53
N LYS A 198 -7.92 -8.72 0.86
CA LYS A 198 -7.72 -7.29 0.59
C LYS A 198 -7.86 -7.11 -0.93
N PRO A 199 -8.62 -6.11 -1.42
CA PRO A 199 -8.63 -5.83 -2.86
C PRO A 199 -7.20 -5.47 -3.25
N SER A 200 -6.54 -6.41 -3.92
CA SER A 200 -5.18 -6.25 -4.41
C SER A 200 -5.12 -4.93 -5.17
N PHE A 201 -4.09 -4.11 -4.89
CA PHE A 201 -3.78 -2.93 -5.68
C PHE A 201 -3.76 -3.32 -7.17
N ALA A 202 -3.22 -4.50 -7.50
CA ALA A 202 -3.24 -5.03 -8.85
C ALA A 202 -4.65 -5.13 -9.46
N THR A 203 -5.66 -5.65 -8.74
CA THR A 203 -7.04 -5.71 -9.25
C THR A 203 -7.59 -4.31 -9.56
N ARG A 204 -7.37 -3.35 -8.66
CA ARG A 204 -7.80 -1.95 -8.86
C ARG A 204 -7.08 -1.30 -10.05
N LEU A 205 -5.77 -1.53 -10.18
CA LEU A 205 -4.95 -1.02 -11.27
C LEU A 205 -5.32 -1.64 -12.62
N GLN A 206 -5.51 -2.96 -12.68
CA GLN A 206 -5.96 -3.67 -13.89
C GLN A 206 -7.35 -3.22 -14.34
N ARG A 207 -8.24 -2.95 -13.40
CA ARG A 207 -9.56 -2.40 -13.71
C ARG A 207 -9.44 -1.02 -14.40
N ILE A 208 -8.63 -0.12 -13.84
CA ILE A 208 -8.35 1.19 -14.45
C ILE A 208 -7.64 1.05 -15.79
N GLN A 209 -6.70 0.11 -15.92
CA GLN A 209 -6.04 -0.22 -17.18
C GLN A 209 -7.07 -0.66 -18.24
N GLY A 210 -8.08 -1.45 -17.86
CA GLY A 210 -9.20 -1.84 -18.72
C GLY A 210 -10.04 -0.66 -19.20
N TYR A 211 -10.34 0.29 -18.31
CA TYR A 211 -11.03 1.53 -18.70
C TYR A 211 -10.17 2.40 -19.60
N ALA A 212 -8.89 2.57 -19.30
CA ALA A 212 -7.96 3.36 -20.12
C ALA A 212 -7.85 2.79 -21.54
N LYS A 213 -7.78 1.46 -21.69
CA LYS A 213 -7.82 0.76 -23.00
C LYS A 213 -9.13 1.04 -23.74
N SER A 214 -10.26 0.89 -23.04
CA SER A 214 -11.58 1.10 -23.62
C SER A 214 -11.78 2.56 -24.06
N LEU A 215 -11.33 3.50 -23.23
CA LEU A 215 -11.33 4.92 -23.52
C LEU A 215 -10.52 5.23 -24.78
N HIS A 216 -9.28 4.75 -24.87
CA HIS A 216 -8.46 4.94 -26.06
C HIS A 216 -9.14 4.42 -27.32
N SER A 217 -9.73 3.21 -27.25
CA SER A 217 -10.42 2.61 -28.40
C SER A 217 -11.68 3.37 -28.82
N SER A 218 -12.32 4.08 -27.88
CA SER A 218 -13.53 4.87 -28.14
C SER A 218 -13.24 6.25 -28.74
N LEU A 219 -12.03 6.77 -28.52
CA LEU A 219 -11.59 8.07 -29.00
C LEU A 219 -11.11 7.96 -30.46
N CYS A 220 -12.07 7.98 -31.38
CA CYS A 220 -11.80 7.96 -32.82
C CYS A 220 -12.14 9.32 -33.44
N TRP A 221 -11.14 9.95 -34.08
CA TRP A 221 -11.34 11.15 -34.87
C TRP A 221 -11.83 10.76 -36.26
N SER A 222 -13.15 10.83 -36.46
CA SER A 222 -13.82 10.53 -37.73
C SER A 222 -14.43 11.76 -38.41
N CYS A 223 -13.91 12.96 -38.12
CA CYS A 223 -14.39 14.21 -38.71
C CYS A 223 -14.07 14.26 -40.22
N THR A 224 -14.84 15.03 -40.97
CA THR A 224 -14.53 15.40 -42.36
C THR A 224 -13.68 16.67 -42.46
N CYS A 225 -13.15 17.15 -41.34
CA CYS A 225 -12.34 18.35 -41.25
C CYS A 225 -10.90 18.08 -41.73
N LYS A 226 -10.20 19.14 -42.17
CA LYS A 226 -8.80 19.03 -42.64
C LYS A 226 -7.77 19.15 -41.52
N ASP A 227 -8.23 19.40 -40.31
CA ASP A 227 -7.37 19.64 -39.16
C ASP A 227 -6.78 18.32 -38.64
N THR A 228 -5.56 18.38 -38.12
CA THR A 228 -4.97 17.25 -37.39
C THR A 228 -5.39 17.35 -35.94
N HIS A 229 -6.05 16.30 -35.44
CA HIS A 229 -6.48 16.25 -34.05
C HIS A 229 -5.55 15.40 -33.20
N HIS A 230 -5.30 15.88 -31.99
CA HIS A 230 -4.53 15.18 -31.00
C HIS A 230 -5.32 15.01 -29.71
N THR A 231 -5.07 13.89 -29.04
CA THR A 231 -5.64 13.60 -27.73
C THR A 231 -4.52 13.31 -26.76
N SER A 232 -4.53 14.02 -25.63
CA SER A 232 -3.59 13.85 -24.53
C SER A 232 -4.34 13.43 -23.27
N LEU A 233 -3.80 12.45 -22.55
CA LEU A 233 -4.39 11.95 -21.31
C LEU A 233 -3.73 12.61 -20.10
N ARG A 234 -4.52 13.18 -19.18
CA ARG A 234 -4.00 13.70 -17.91
C ARG A 234 -3.50 12.54 -17.03
N LEU A 235 -2.31 12.69 -16.49
CA LEU A 235 -1.72 11.78 -15.51
C LEU A 235 -2.20 12.15 -14.11
N GLU A 236 -2.63 11.15 -13.35
CA GLU A 236 -3.26 11.36 -12.06
C GLU A 236 -2.61 10.51 -10.98
N PRO A 237 -2.37 11.05 -9.77
CA PRO A 237 -1.70 10.30 -8.70
C PRO A 237 -2.54 9.16 -8.14
N ARG A 238 -3.87 9.22 -8.33
CA ARG A 238 -4.87 8.21 -7.90
C ARG A 238 -4.56 7.58 -6.52
N GLY A 239 -4.16 8.41 -5.55
CA GLY A 239 -3.68 7.95 -4.24
C GLY A 239 -4.71 7.16 -3.42
N ASN A 240 -6.00 7.29 -3.73
CA ASN A 240 -7.07 6.49 -3.16
C ASN A 240 -7.01 5.00 -3.56
N LEU A 241 -6.31 4.66 -4.64
CA LEU A 241 -6.07 3.26 -5.03
C LEU A 241 -5.21 2.53 -4.02
N TYR A 242 -4.44 3.25 -3.23
CA TYR A 242 -3.47 2.67 -2.31
C TYR A 242 -3.86 2.84 -0.84
N ALA A 243 -4.95 3.55 -0.55
CA ALA A 243 -5.47 3.72 0.82
C ALA A 243 -6.04 2.38 1.36
N SER A 244 -5.69 2.04 2.60
CA SER A 244 -6.29 0.94 3.36
C SER A 244 -7.46 1.48 4.21
N GLY A 245 -8.59 0.78 4.23
CA GLY A 245 -9.65 1.02 5.23
C GLY A 245 -10.62 2.19 4.97
N MET A 246 -10.49 2.95 3.89
CA MET A 246 -11.54 3.90 3.52
C MET A 246 -12.77 3.12 3.00
N PRO A 247 -14.00 3.44 3.44
CA PRO A 247 -15.18 2.94 2.77
C PRO A 247 -15.07 3.29 1.30
N ILE A 248 -15.43 2.36 0.42
CA ILE A 248 -15.58 2.58 -1.02
C ILE A 248 -16.72 3.60 -1.18
N SER A 249 -16.46 4.86 -0.87
CA SER A 249 -17.28 5.95 -1.35
C SER A 249 -17.05 5.92 -2.85
N ALA A 250 -18.05 5.40 -3.56
CA ALA A 250 -18.11 5.24 -5.00
C ALA A 250 -17.91 6.60 -5.70
N ARG A 251 -16.68 7.11 -5.69
CA ARG A 251 -16.25 8.09 -6.67
C ARG A 251 -16.16 7.31 -7.97
N LYS A 252 -17.08 7.61 -8.88
CA LYS A 252 -17.03 7.13 -10.26
C LYS A 252 -15.62 7.33 -10.80
N THR A 253 -15.10 6.33 -11.49
CA THR A 253 -13.79 6.46 -12.13
C THR A 253 -13.94 7.49 -13.25
N CYS A 254 -13.16 8.58 -13.21
CA CYS A 254 -13.10 9.53 -14.32
C CYS A 254 -11.69 9.58 -14.92
N PHE A 255 -11.61 10.06 -16.16
CA PHE A 255 -10.36 10.44 -16.83
C PHE A 255 -10.50 11.85 -17.35
N THR A 256 -9.46 12.66 -17.21
CA THR A 256 -9.41 13.95 -17.91
C THR A 256 -8.54 13.82 -19.15
N VAL A 257 -9.07 14.25 -20.29
CA VAL A 257 -8.37 14.30 -21.56
C VAL A 257 -8.35 15.74 -22.06
N SER A 258 -7.28 16.12 -22.75
CA SER A 258 -7.23 17.34 -23.53
C SER A 258 -7.23 16.99 -25.01
N PHE A 259 -8.07 17.69 -25.75
CA PHE A 259 -8.13 17.64 -27.19
C PHE A 259 -7.46 18.89 -27.75
N SER A 260 -6.74 18.76 -28.85
CA SER A 260 -6.23 19.89 -29.61
C SER A 260 -6.44 19.70 -31.11
N SER A 261 -6.62 20.81 -31.81
CA SER A 261 -6.75 20.84 -33.26
C SER A 261 -5.66 21.71 -33.85
N LEU A 262 -4.89 21.15 -34.78
CA LEU A 262 -3.90 21.89 -35.55
C LEU A 262 -4.48 22.15 -36.95
N ALA A 263 -4.73 23.43 -37.23
CA ALA A 263 -5.31 23.89 -38.47
C ALA A 263 -4.40 23.58 -39.68
N ALA A 264 -4.95 23.02 -40.75
CA ALA A 264 -4.24 22.92 -42.02
C ALA A 264 -4.15 24.26 -42.77
N ASP A 265 -5.13 25.15 -42.55
CA ASP A 265 -5.22 26.53 -43.04
C ASP A 265 -5.56 27.47 -41.85
N ALA A 266 -5.36 28.78 -41.95
CA ALA A 266 -5.53 29.75 -40.84
C ALA A 266 -6.97 29.91 -40.27
N SER A 267 -7.87 28.94 -40.47
CA SER A 267 -9.27 28.95 -40.06
C SER A 267 -9.68 27.66 -39.32
N SER A 268 -8.97 27.28 -38.26
CA SER A 268 -9.51 26.25 -37.36
C SER A 268 -10.67 26.81 -36.54
N THR A 269 -11.65 25.96 -36.29
CA THR A 269 -12.84 26.30 -35.50
C THR A 269 -12.52 26.35 -34.02
N TRP A 270 -11.61 25.50 -33.52
CA TRP A 270 -11.17 25.43 -32.11
C TRP A 270 -9.72 24.98 -32.03
N SER A 271 -8.95 25.44 -31.04
CA SER A 271 -7.53 25.05 -30.90
C SER A 271 -7.30 24.03 -29.77
N TRP A 272 -8.05 24.13 -28.68
CA TRP A 272 -7.89 23.30 -27.50
C TRP A 272 -9.20 23.16 -26.73
N GLN A 273 -9.47 21.99 -26.16
CA GLN A 273 -10.62 21.73 -25.31
C GLN A 273 -10.32 20.62 -24.30
N ALA A 274 -10.54 20.87 -23.00
CA ALA A 274 -10.50 19.82 -21.98
C ALA A 274 -11.86 19.11 -21.85
N ALA A 275 -11.81 17.80 -21.64
CA ALA A 275 -12.95 16.97 -21.33
C ALA A 275 -12.69 16.08 -20.10
N GLU A 276 -13.71 15.92 -19.28
CA GLU A 276 -13.77 14.94 -18.20
C GLU A 276 -14.72 13.83 -18.61
N ILE A 277 -14.23 12.59 -18.51
CA ILE A 277 -14.88 11.40 -19.02
C ILE A 277 -15.20 10.48 -17.85
N ASP A 278 -16.49 10.40 -17.52
CA ASP A 278 -16.99 9.52 -16.46
C ASP A 278 -17.22 8.11 -17.00
N ILE A 279 -16.65 7.11 -16.32
CA ILE A 279 -16.84 5.70 -16.66
C ILE A 279 -18.13 5.19 -15.99
N GLU A 280 -19.04 4.65 -16.78
CA GLU A 280 -20.21 3.91 -16.27
C GLU A 280 -19.81 2.46 -15.98
N ASP A 281 -19.79 2.09 -14.71
CA ASP A 281 -19.53 0.71 -14.28
C ASP A 281 -20.84 -0.07 -14.12
N GLU A 282 -20.94 -1.26 -14.73
CA GLU A 282 -22.09 -2.15 -14.53
C GLU A 282 -22.20 -2.62 -13.07
N ASP A 283 -21.07 -2.79 -12.37
CA ASP A 283 -21.01 -3.25 -10.97
C ASP A 283 -21.61 -2.25 -9.95
N ASP A 284 -21.77 -0.98 -10.31
CA ASP A 284 -22.34 0.05 -9.42
C ASP A 284 -23.88 -0.03 -9.33
N THR A 285 -24.52 -0.75 -10.26
CA THR A 285 -25.98 -0.96 -10.26
C THR A 285 -26.48 -2.07 -9.32
N GLY A 286 -25.57 -2.80 -8.66
CA GLY A 286 -25.91 -4.01 -7.88
C GLY A 286 -26.11 -3.86 -6.36
N LEU A 287 -25.81 -2.70 -5.74
CA LEU A 287 -25.80 -2.57 -4.26
C LEU A 287 -26.74 -1.51 -3.68
N SER A 288 -27.62 -0.92 -4.48
CA SER A 288 -28.69 -0.07 -3.95
C SER A 288 -29.92 -0.93 -3.60
N PRO A 289 -30.27 -1.15 -2.31
CA PRO A 289 -31.60 -1.68 -2.01
C PRO A 289 -32.64 -0.68 -2.53
N PRO A 290 -33.75 -1.12 -3.14
CA PRO A 290 -34.81 -0.21 -3.54
C PRO A 290 -35.32 0.46 -2.28
N LEU A 291 -35.13 1.79 -2.18
CA LEU A 291 -35.72 2.59 -1.12
C LEU A 291 -37.24 2.41 -1.18
N SER A 292 -37.74 1.54 -0.31
CA SER A 292 -39.15 1.43 -0.01
C SER A 292 -39.56 2.76 0.62
N SER A 293 -40.39 3.51 -0.11
CA SER A 293 -40.99 4.76 0.36
C SER A 293 -41.64 4.56 1.74
N PRO A 294 -41.31 5.36 2.77
CA PRO A 294 -42.08 5.34 3.99
C PRO A 294 -43.43 6.03 3.75
N LYS A 295 -44.53 5.30 3.96
CA LYS A 295 -45.89 5.86 4.01
C LYS A 295 -45.94 7.04 4.98
N PRO A 296 -46.51 8.20 4.61
CA PRO A 296 -46.58 9.33 5.53
C PRO A 296 -47.68 9.08 6.58
N LYS A 297 -47.29 9.13 7.86
CA LYS A 297 -48.21 9.29 8.97
C LYS A 297 -48.69 10.75 8.97
N THR A 298 -50.01 10.90 8.99
CA THR A 298 -50.75 12.15 9.04
C THR A 298 -50.28 13.06 10.19
N THR A 299 -49.71 14.22 9.85
CA THR A 299 -49.72 15.40 10.72
C THR A 299 -49.99 16.63 9.85
N LYS A 300 -50.87 17.49 10.35
CA LYS A 300 -51.51 18.59 9.62
C LYS A 300 -50.47 19.61 9.14
N SER A 301 -50.43 19.86 7.83
CA SER A 301 -49.73 20.99 7.22
C SER A 301 -50.73 22.07 6.82
N VAL A 302 -50.43 23.33 7.14
CA VAL A 302 -51.18 24.51 6.72
C VAL A 302 -50.62 24.97 5.39
N SER A 303 -51.47 25.08 4.37
CA SER A 303 -51.11 25.50 3.02
C SER A 303 -50.85 27.01 2.97
N PHE A 304 -49.65 27.42 2.58
CA PHE A 304 -49.42 28.73 1.97
C PHE A 304 -49.40 28.58 0.44
N GLY A 305 -50.07 29.50 -0.25
CA GLY A 305 -50.32 29.46 -1.68
C GLY A 305 -49.06 29.43 -2.55
N SER A 306 -49.26 28.99 -3.79
CA SER A 306 -48.29 28.83 -4.88
C SER A 306 -47.20 29.92 -4.96
N PRO A 307 -45.93 29.55 -5.22
CA PRO A 307 -44.87 30.51 -5.47
C PRO A 307 -45.05 31.19 -6.85
N PRO A 308 -44.60 32.45 -7.01
CA PRO A 308 -44.75 33.21 -8.25
C PRO A 308 -43.84 32.67 -9.38
N PRO A 309 -44.17 32.97 -10.65
CA PRO A 309 -43.48 32.43 -11.81
C PRO A 309 -42.21 33.23 -12.11
N TYR A 310 -41.18 33.13 -11.26
CA TYR A 310 -39.83 33.58 -11.61
C TYR A 310 -38.75 32.95 -10.72
N SER A 311 -38.49 31.66 -10.92
CA SER A 311 -37.23 31.02 -10.51
C SER A 311 -36.84 30.00 -11.58
N ALA A 312 -36.30 30.49 -12.69
CA ALA A 312 -35.45 29.69 -13.55
C ALA A 312 -34.06 29.71 -12.91
N ASN A 313 -33.74 28.67 -12.13
CA ASN A 313 -32.42 28.17 -11.75
C ASN A 313 -32.53 27.37 -10.46
N ASP A 314 -33.05 26.16 -10.59
CA ASP A 314 -32.81 25.08 -9.64
C ASP A 314 -32.31 23.89 -10.47
N PRO A 315 -31.10 23.35 -10.24
CA PRO A 315 -30.62 22.21 -10.99
C PRO A 315 -31.36 20.98 -10.47
N VAL A 316 -32.41 20.57 -11.18
CA VAL A 316 -33.09 19.30 -10.95
C VAL A 316 -32.10 18.19 -11.30
N LEU A 317 -31.47 17.65 -10.26
CA LEU A 317 -30.77 16.37 -10.29
C LEU A 317 -31.82 15.27 -10.46
N GLY A 318 -31.92 14.71 -11.66
CA GLY A 318 -32.80 13.56 -11.93
C GLY A 318 -33.44 13.58 -13.31
N SER A 319 -32.67 13.30 -14.34
CA SER A 319 -33.23 12.85 -15.61
C SER A 319 -32.34 11.77 -16.23
N ASN A 320 -32.79 10.52 -16.13
CA ASN A 320 -32.31 9.40 -16.95
C ASN A 320 -32.72 9.64 -18.42
N HIS A 321 -32.12 10.63 -19.06
CA HIS A 321 -32.10 10.71 -20.52
C HIS A 321 -30.89 9.91 -20.98
N SER A 322 -31.12 8.86 -21.78
CA SER A 322 -30.06 8.12 -22.45
C SER A 322 -29.19 9.11 -23.23
N LEU A 323 -27.98 9.38 -22.76
CA LEU A 323 -27.05 10.27 -23.43
C LEU A 323 -26.81 9.76 -24.86
N GLN A 324 -26.88 10.68 -25.84
CA GLN A 324 -26.69 10.33 -27.25
C GLN A 324 -25.26 9.86 -27.48
N GLU A 325 -25.08 8.88 -28.37
CA GLU A 325 -23.76 8.40 -28.75
C GLU A 325 -22.98 9.48 -29.51
N VAL A 326 -21.74 9.74 -29.10
CA VAL A 326 -20.84 10.68 -29.76
C VAL A 326 -20.14 9.97 -30.91
N THR A 327 -20.53 10.27 -32.14
CA THR A 327 -19.92 9.69 -33.34
C THR A 327 -18.82 10.58 -33.93
N ASP A 328 -18.93 11.89 -33.77
CA ASP A 328 -17.94 12.87 -34.24
C ASP A 328 -17.60 13.83 -33.08
N ILE A 329 -16.42 13.60 -32.49
CA ILE A 329 -15.92 14.38 -31.36
C ILE A 329 -15.66 15.84 -31.78
N CYS A 330 -15.13 16.05 -32.99
CA CYS A 330 -14.80 17.39 -33.50
C CYS A 330 -16.07 18.21 -33.68
N ALA A 331 -17.08 17.67 -34.37
CA ALA A 331 -18.37 18.34 -34.54
C ALA A 331 -19.02 18.66 -33.18
N SER A 332 -18.89 17.76 -32.21
CA SER A 332 -19.47 17.96 -30.88
C SER A 332 -18.76 19.06 -30.08
N ILE A 333 -17.42 19.17 -30.19
CA ILE A 333 -16.65 20.28 -29.60
C ILE A 333 -17.08 21.61 -30.23
N CYS A 334 -17.18 21.68 -31.57
CA CYS A 334 -17.62 22.87 -32.29
C CYS A 334 -19.03 23.35 -31.87
N GLN A 335 -19.94 22.42 -31.54
CA GLN A 335 -21.30 22.76 -31.12
C GLN A 335 -21.37 23.37 -29.71
N VAL A 336 -20.41 23.04 -28.84
CA VAL A 336 -20.43 23.41 -27.42
C VAL A 336 -19.51 24.59 -27.09
N GLN A 337 -18.76 25.07 -28.09
CA GLN A 337 -17.65 26.01 -27.99
C GLN A 337 -17.95 27.42 -27.45
N SER A 338 -19.16 27.68 -26.94
CA SER A 338 -19.60 29.03 -26.51
C SER A 338 -19.28 29.40 -25.05
N THR A 339 -18.55 28.60 -24.28
CA THR A 339 -18.21 28.91 -22.88
C THR A 339 -16.87 28.32 -22.44
N ASP A 340 -16.08 29.06 -21.64
CA ASP A 340 -14.78 28.73 -21.01
C ASP A 340 -14.80 27.50 -20.06
N SER A 341 -15.47 26.41 -20.46
CA SER A 341 -15.89 25.32 -19.58
C SER A 341 -15.39 23.97 -20.07
N ARG A 342 -15.14 23.07 -19.11
CA ARG A 342 -14.80 21.67 -19.36
C ARG A 342 -16.02 20.95 -19.93
N ILE A 343 -15.82 20.15 -20.95
CA ILE A 343 -16.86 19.28 -21.50
C ILE A 343 -16.92 18.00 -20.67
N GLY A 344 -18.13 17.53 -20.37
CA GLY A 344 -18.40 16.22 -19.81
C GLY A 344 -18.81 15.23 -20.88
N LEU A 345 -18.14 14.08 -20.86
CA LEU A 345 -18.47 12.90 -21.65
C LEU A 345 -18.67 11.72 -20.70
N SER A 346 -19.37 10.69 -21.15
CA SER A 346 -19.46 9.43 -20.42
C SER A 346 -19.06 8.26 -21.30
N LEU A 347 -18.29 7.31 -20.76
CA LEU A 347 -18.00 6.05 -21.43
C LEU A 347 -18.96 4.99 -20.91
N ASP A 348 -19.85 4.52 -21.77
CA ASP A 348 -20.85 3.51 -21.41
C ASP A 348 -20.23 2.10 -21.27
N ALA A 349 -20.99 1.17 -20.70
CA ALA A 349 -20.58 -0.24 -20.57
C ALA A 349 -20.29 -0.93 -21.93
N LYS A 350 -20.81 -0.39 -23.04
CA LYS A 350 -20.55 -0.87 -24.41
C LYS A 350 -19.31 -0.22 -25.02
N LYS A 351 -18.51 0.50 -24.24
CA LYS A 351 -17.27 1.20 -24.63
C LYS A 351 -17.50 2.29 -25.67
N LYS A 352 -18.69 2.90 -25.66
CA LYS A 352 -19.06 4.00 -26.55
C LYS A 352 -19.11 5.30 -25.76
N LEU A 353 -18.59 6.36 -26.36
CA LEU A 353 -18.70 7.70 -25.80
C LEU A 353 -20.12 8.20 -25.96
N ARG A 354 -20.68 8.76 -24.88
CA ARG A 354 -22.03 9.30 -24.83
C ARG A 354 -22.05 10.67 -24.19
N GLY A 355 -22.94 11.49 -24.72
CA GLY A 355 -23.26 12.81 -24.23
C GLY A 355 -22.13 13.80 -24.48
N VAL A 356 -22.52 15.08 -24.56
CA VAL A 356 -21.62 16.22 -24.45
C VAL A 356 -22.39 17.23 -23.60
N TYR A 357 -22.00 17.36 -22.34
CA TYR A 357 -22.66 18.29 -21.41
C TYR A 357 -21.62 19.25 -20.83
N THR A 358 -21.96 20.52 -20.70
CA THR A 358 -21.06 21.50 -20.11
C THR A 358 -21.10 21.38 -18.59
N PHE A 359 -19.95 21.18 -17.95
CA PHE A 359 -19.87 21.33 -16.50
C PHE A 359 -19.93 22.81 -16.14
N GLY A 360 -20.85 23.18 -15.24
CA GLY A 360 -20.75 24.43 -14.48
C GLY A 360 -19.65 24.30 -13.43
N SER A 361 -18.39 24.18 -13.85
CA SER A 361 -17.27 24.06 -12.90
C SER A 361 -16.92 25.43 -12.33
N THR A 362 -16.70 25.49 -11.02
CA THR A 362 -16.11 26.65 -10.32
C THR A 362 -14.62 26.84 -10.64
N GLU A 363 -13.95 25.86 -11.25
CA GLU A 363 -12.60 25.99 -11.77
C GLU A 363 -12.64 26.62 -13.16
N LYS A 364 -12.27 27.90 -13.26
CA LYS A 364 -12.04 28.56 -14.54
C LYS A 364 -10.86 27.89 -15.25
N LEU A 365 -11.13 27.22 -16.37
CA LEU A 365 -10.09 26.78 -17.27
C LEU A 365 -9.54 28.01 -17.98
N THR A 366 -8.28 28.34 -17.73
CA THR A 366 -7.58 29.38 -18.48
C THR A 366 -7.20 28.84 -19.86
N PRO A 367 -7.48 29.58 -20.95
CA PRO A 367 -7.07 29.18 -22.29
C PRO A 367 -5.55 28.95 -22.32
N THR A 368 -5.16 27.83 -22.93
CA THR A 368 -3.77 27.40 -23.06
C THR A 368 -3.16 28.00 -24.32
N SER A 369 -1.91 28.47 -24.24
CA SER A 369 -1.18 29.00 -25.41
C SER A 369 -0.01 28.14 -25.83
N GLU A 370 0.56 27.37 -24.92
CA GLU A 370 1.77 26.60 -25.17
C GLU A 370 1.82 25.36 -24.27
N VAL A 371 2.53 24.35 -24.74
CA VAL A 371 2.81 23.10 -24.02
C VAL A 371 4.30 23.02 -23.75
N ILE A 372 4.68 22.72 -22.51
CA ILE A 372 6.07 22.62 -22.05
C ILE A 372 6.31 21.20 -21.56
N THR A 373 7.45 20.59 -21.92
CA THR A 373 7.77 19.22 -21.49
C THR A 373 8.46 19.18 -20.11
N LEU A 374 8.45 18.02 -19.45
CA LEU A 374 9.24 17.82 -18.23
C LEU A 374 10.74 17.97 -18.51
N GLU A 375 11.20 17.51 -19.67
CA GLU A 375 12.59 17.68 -20.12
C GLU A 375 12.98 19.17 -20.18
N ASP A 376 12.13 20.02 -20.77
CA ASP A 376 12.35 21.47 -20.82
C ASP A 376 12.38 22.11 -19.41
N LEU A 377 11.53 21.64 -18.49
CA LEU A 377 11.48 22.13 -17.11
C LEU A 377 12.73 21.75 -16.31
N LEU A 378 13.32 20.59 -16.58
CA LEU A 378 14.53 20.11 -15.91
C LEU A 378 15.79 20.77 -16.48
N ASP A 379 15.92 20.81 -17.81
CA ASP A 379 17.13 21.29 -18.47
C ASP A 379 17.11 22.80 -18.78
N ARG A 380 16.16 23.24 -19.62
CA ARG A 380 16.13 24.60 -20.19
C ARG A 380 15.62 25.65 -19.21
N ARG A 381 14.72 25.27 -18.30
CA ARG A 381 14.11 26.12 -17.27
C ARG A 381 13.47 27.38 -17.88
N PRO A 382 12.29 27.25 -18.52
CA PRO A 382 11.65 28.34 -19.26
C PRO A 382 11.45 29.57 -18.38
N THR A 383 11.52 30.75 -19.01
CA THR A 383 11.35 32.03 -18.31
C THR A 383 9.90 32.48 -18.41
N VAL A 384 9.22 32.53 -17.27
CA VAL A 384 7.81 32.95 -17.18
C VAL A 384 7.77 34.21 -16.32
N ASN A 385 7.17 35.29 -16.84
CA ASN A 385 7.16 36.62 -16.20
C ASN A 385 8.56 37.10 -15.74
N GLY A 386 9.59 36.86 -16.55
CA GLY A 386 10.97 37.28 -16.26
C GLY A 386 11.72 36.43 -15.23
N LYS A 387 11.13 35.34 -14.73
CA LYS A 387 11.79 34.39 -13.80
C LYS A 387 11.91 33.01 -14.42
N ARG A 388 13.06 32.37 -14.25
CA ARG A 388 13.25 30.95 -14.65
C ARG A 388 12.41 30.08 -13.73
N VAL A 389 11.54 29.26 -14.32
CA VAL A 389 10.76 28.27 -13.59
C VAL A 389 11.69 27.16 -13.11
N LYS A 390 11.62 26.85 -11.82
CA LYS A 390 12.34 25.74 -11.20
C LYS A 390 11.36 24.96 -10.36
N LEU A 391 11.27 23.66 -10.61
CA LEU A 391 10.44 22.75 -9.82
C LEU A 391 10.94 22.73 -8.36
N THR A 392 10.04 23.03 -7.44
CA THR A 392 10.25 22.88 -6.01
C THR A 392 10.43 21.40 -5.65
N LYS A 393 11.03 21.11 -4.49
CA LYS A 393 11.14 19.73 -4.00
C LYS A 393 9.76 19.06 -3.85
N LYS A 394 8.76 19.82 -3.39
CA LYS A 394 7.36 19.38 -3.28
C LYS A 394 6.78 18.94 -4.63
N GLU A 395 6.91 19.78 -5.64
CA GLU A 395 6.40 19.49 -7.00
C GLU A 395 7.07 18.25 -7.58
N ARG A 396 8.40 18.13 -7.43
CA ARG A 396 9.14 16.95 -7.93
C ARG A 396 8.69 15.66 -7.24
N TYR A 397 8.44 15.68 -5.93
CA TYR A 397 7.95 14.51 -5.19
C TYR A 397 6.51 14.16 -5.58
N SER A 398 5.67 15.17 -5.77
CA SER A 398 4.29 14.97 -6.24
C SER A 398 4.28 14.38 -7.64
N LEU A 399 5.12 14.89 -8.56
CA LEU A 399 5.27 14.35 -9.91
C LEU A 399 5.80 12.92 -9.90
N ALA A 400 6.79 12.62 -9.05
CA ALA A 400 7.34 11.27 -8.93
C ALA A 400 6.25 10.25 -8.55
N LEU A 401 5.40 10.60 -7.57
CA LEU A 401 4.26 9.76 -7.20
C LEU A 401 3.24 9.65 -8.34
N THR A 402 2.90 10.76 -9.00
CA THR A 402 1.97 10.77 -10.14
C THR A 402 2.47 9.87 -11.27
N LEU A 403 3.74 9.97 -11.66
CA LEU A 403 4.34 9.14 -12.70
C LEU A 403 4.39 7.67 -12.28
N ALA A 404 4.82 7.38 -11.05
CA ALA A 404 4.89 6.00 -10.56
C ALA A 404 3.51 5.31 -10.58
N SER A 405 2.46 5.99 -10.09
CA SER A 405 1.10 5.44 -10.15
C SER A 405 0.60 5.31 -11.60
N SER A 406 0.81 6.35 -12.41
CA SER A 406 0.39 6.39 -13.83
C SER A 406 0.99 5.28 -14.66
N VAL A 407 2.28 5.01 -14.50
CA VAL A 407 2.95 3.91 -15.18
C VAL A 407 2.29 2.57 -14.83
N LEU A 408 1.95 2.33 -13.56
CA LEU A 408 1.34 1.07 -13.16
C LEU A 408 -0.07 0.86 -13.72
N TYR A 409 -0.92 1.89 -13.81
CA TYR A 409 -2.27 1.71 -14.38
C TYR A 409 -2.34 1.90 -15.91
N LEU A 410 -1.35 2.55 -16.53
CA LEU A 410 -1.28 2.74 -18.00
C LEU A 410 -0.35 1.76 -18.70
N ASN A 411 0.39 0.91 -17.98
CA ASN A 411 1.24 -0.09 -18.61
C ASN A 411 0.41 -0.95 -19.59
N SER A 412 1.00 -1.28 -20.74
CA SER A 412 0.33 -2.08 -21.78
C SER A 412 -1.01 -1.50 -22.26
N THR A 413 -1.21 -0.18 -22.13
CA THR A 413 -2.29 0.55 -22.81
C THR A 413 -1.71 1.32 -24.00
N PRO A 414 -2.52 1.66 -25.02
CA PRO A 414 -2.02 2.45 -26.15
C PRO A 414 -1.60 3.88 -25.77
N TRP A 415 -1.99 4.36 -24.59
CA TRP A 415 -1.63 5.71 -24.11
C TRP A 415 -0.16 5.85 -23.75
N LEU A 416 0.46 4.81 -23.20
CA LEU A 416 1.83 4.87 -22.67
C LEU A 416 2.72 3.92 -23.46
N THR A 417 3.69 4.49 -24.17
CA THR A 417 4.67 3.70 -24.90
C THR A 417 5.67 3.03 -23.94
N ASN A 418 6.25 1.91 -24.36
CA ASN A 418 7.22 1.18 -23.56
C ASN A 418 8.58 1.90 -23.40
N GLN A 419 8.83 2.96 -24.16
CA GLN A 419 10.10 3.71 -24.19
C GLN A 419 9.89 5.20 -23.91
N TRP A 420 8.88 5.54 -23.11
CA TRP A 420 8.60 6.91 -22.73
C TRP A 420 9.77 7.57 -21.98
N ALA A 421 9.86 8.89 -22.03
CA ALA A 421 10.86 9.70 -21.34
C ALA A 421 10.26 11.04 -20.86
N ALA A 422 11.05 11.88 -20.20
CA ALA A 422 10.61 13.19 -19.70
C ALA A 422 10.00 14.09 -20.79
N ARG A 423 10.46 14.00 -22.05
CA ARG A 423 9.88 14.72 -23.19
C ARG A 423 8.42 14.35 -23.50
N ASP A 424 7.98 13.17 -23.10
CA ASP A 424 6.62 12.68 -23.33
C ASP A 424 5.64 13.13 -22.25
N ILE A 425 6.13 13.82 -21.21
CA ILE A 425 5.32 14.40 -20.12
C ILE A 425 5.18 15.89 -20.37
N GLN A 426 3.95 16.35 -20.52
CA GLN A 426 3.61 17.70 -20.97
C GLN A 426 2.81 18.47 -19.93
N PHE A 427 3.04 19.78 -19.87
CA PHE A 427 2.35 20.72 -18.98
C PHE A 427 1.78 21.86 -19.79
N HIS A 428 0.56 22.29 -19.44
CA HIS A 428 -0.08 23.41 -20.12
C HIS A 428 0.34 24.75 -19.47
N GLN A 429 0.64 25.72 -20.32
CA GLN A 429 0.89 27.10 -19.90
C GLN A 429 -0.38 27.94 -20.07
N ALA A 430 -0.86 28.50 -18.96
CA ALA A 430 -2.06 29.32 -18.91
C ALA A 430 -1.79 30.77 -19.37
N VAL A 431 -2.65 31.29 -20.25
CA VAL A 431 -2.69 32.71 -20.60
C VAL A 431 -3.63 33.44 -19.67
N ALA A 432 -3.13 33.82 -18.49
CA ALA A 432 -3.81 34.74 -17.58
C ALA A 432 -3.04 36.08 -17.52
N ALA A 433 -3.55 37.05 -16.75
CA ALA A 433 -2.84 38.32 -16.47
C ALA A 433 -1.40 38.10 -15.94
N THR A 434 -1.14 36.94 -15.35
CA THR A 434 0.20 36.41 -15.08
C THR A 434 0.32 35.05 -15.76
N THR A 435 1.27 34.89 -16.68
CA THR A 435 1.54 33.57 -17.27
C THR A 435 2.04 32.61 -16.19
N PHE A 436 1.53 31.39 -16.13
CA PHE A 436 2.01 30.33 -15.22
C PHE A 436 1.90 28.96 -15.88
N ILE A 437 2.68 28.00 -15.38
CA ILE A 437 2.69 26.61 -15.85
C ILE A 437 1.93 25.77 -14.83
N ASP A 438 0.94 25.01 -15.27
CA ASP A 438 0.21 24.08 -14.41
C ASP A 438 1.01 22.79 -14.22
N ILE A 439 1.82 22.76 -13.16
CA ILE A 439 2.68 21.62 -12.80
C ILE A 439 1.87 20.51 -12.12
N GLU A 440 0.71 20.82 -11.54
CA GLU A 440 -0.09 19.85 -10.78
C GLU A 440 -0.82 18.86 -11.70
N HIS A 441 -1.05 19.23 -12.96
CA HIS A 441 -1.79 18.44 -13.95
C HIS A 441 -0.94 18.09 -15.18
N PRO A 442 0.03 17.15 -15.07
CA PRO A 442 0.77 16.65 -16.23
C PRO A 442 -0.13 15.86 -17.19
N TYR A 443 0.21 15.89 -18.48
CA TYR A 443 -0.43 15.13 -19.55
C TYR A 443 0.60 14.26 -20.28
N LEU A 444 0.15 13.12 -20.82
CA LEU A 444 0.93 12.37 -21.80
C LEU A 444 0.87 13.07 -23.15
N ALA A 445 2.03 13.18 -23.79
CA ALA A 445 2.13 13.63 -25.17
C ALA A 445 1.25 12.74 -26.08
N PRO A 446 0.61 13.32 -27.11
CA PRO A 446 -0.10 12.52 -28.10
C PRO A 446 0.86 11.54 -28.75
N ALA A 447 0.46 10.29 -28.93
CA ALA A 447 1.23 9.34 -29.73
C ALA A 447 1.43 9.95 -31.13
N SER A 448 2.68 10.16 -31.55
CA SER A 448 2.97 10.66 -32.89
C SER A 448 2.44 9.65 -33.91
N ALA A 449 1.64 10.11 -34.87
CA ALA A 449 1.12 9.28 -35.97
C ALA A 449 2.24 8.69 -36.85
N ASP A 450 3.49 9.11 -36.65
CA ASP A 450 4.69 8.56 -37.26
C ASP A 450 5.08 7.20 -36.65
N SER A 451 4.21 6.20 -36.82
CA SER A 451 4.59 4.77 -36.81
C SER A 451 3.44 3.88 -37.31
N VAL A 452 2.75 4.32 -38.36
CA VAL A 452 2.14 3.38 -39.32
C VAL A 452 3.11 3.20 -40.48
N ASP A 453 4.30 2.69 -40.21
CA ASP A 453 5.16 2.12 -41.25
C ASP A 453 5.10 0.60 -41.11
N ASP A 454 3.96 0.06 -41.57
CA ASP A 454 3.66 -1.37 -41.69
C ASP A 454 4.48 -2.03 -42.84
N LEU A 455 5.65 -1.47 -43.15
CA LEU A 455 6.59 -1.96 -44.17
C LEU A 455 7.95 -2.38 -43.62
N ALA A 456 8.20 -2.25 -42.32
CA ALA A 456 9.40 -2.84 -41.68
C ALA A 456 9.25 -4.35 -41.38
N VAL A 457 8.69 -5.12 -42.31
CA VAL A 457 8.81 -6.59 -42.29
C VAL A 457 10.18 -6.96 -42.86
N LYS A 458 11.08 -7.38 -41.95
CA LYS A 458 12.35 -8.12 -42.14
C LYS A 458 13.63 -7.36 -41.79
N THR A 459 13.80 -7.08 -40.51
CA THR A 459 15.06 -7.45 -39.84
C THR A 459 14.71 -7.86 -38.42
N ARG A 460 14.46 -9.16 -38.23
CA ARG A 460 14.51 -9.75 -36.88
C ARG A 460 15.97 -9.66 -36.42
N SER A 461 16.36 -8.51 -35.88
CA SER A 461 17.41 -8.50 -34.89
C SER A 461 16.91 -9.39 -33.75
N LEU A 462 17.61 -10.49 -33.48
CA LEU A 462 17.39 -11.38 -32.34
C LEU A 462 17.77 -10.68 -31.03
N THR A 463 17.45 -9.39 -30.88
CA THR A 463 17.65 -8.62 -29.67
C THR A 463 16.50 -8.93 -28.72
N PHE A 464 16.87 -9.45 -27.56
CA PHE A 464 16.00 -9.69 -26.42
C PHE A 464 15.20 -8.42 -26.09
N GLN A 465 13.94 -8.34 -26.51
CA GLN A 465 13.07 -7.22 -26.18
C GLN A 465 12.56 -7.42 -24.76
N ASN A 466 13.16 -6.67 -23.84
CA ASN A 466 12.77 -6.68 -22.45
C ASN A 466 11.35 -6.12 -22.28
N LYS A 467 10.45 -6.87 -21.63
CA LYS A 467 9.04 -6.50 -21.49
C LYS A 467 8.81 -5.35 -20.51
N ASN A 468 9.81 -5.04 -19.69
CA ASN A 468 9.71 -4.10 -18.56
C ASN A 468 10.48 -2.79 -18.81
N THR A 469 10.72 -2.39 -20.07
CA THR A 469 11.37 -1.10 -20.40
C THR A 469 10.62 0.11 -19.84
N VAL A 470 9.29 -0.01 -19.63
CA VAL A 470 8.47 1.01 -18.99
C VAL A 470 8.90 1.30 -17.55
N LEU A 471 9.39 0.29 -16.82
CA LEU A 471 9.92 0.45 -15.46
C LEU A 471 11.33 1.05 -15.47
N LEU A 472 12.14 0.74 -16.48
CA LEU A 472 13.42 1.41 -16.67
C LEU A 472 13.23 2.91 -16.92
N ALA A 473 12.29 3.28 -17.80
CA ALA A 473 11.92 4.67 -18.03
C ALA A 473 11.46 5.36 -16.73
N LEU A 474 10.66 4.66 -15.91
CA LEU A 474 10.27 5.16 -14.59
C LEU A 474 11.47 5.36 -13.66
N ALA A 475 12.41 4.41 -13.61
CA ALA A 475 13.62 4.54 -12.77
C ALA A 475 14.42 5.80 -13.12
N VAL A 476 14.61 6.05 -14.42
CA VAL A 476 15.30 7.25 -14.91
C VAL A 476 14.50 8.51 -14.54
N ALA A 477 13.21 8.56 -14.83
CA ALA A 477 12.37 9.70 -14.49
C ALA A 477 12.35 10.01 -12.98
N LEU A 478 12.39 8.99 -12.11
CA LEU A 478 12.49 9.16 -10.66
C LEU A 478 13.82 9.81 -10.26
N LEU A 479 14.94 9.39 -10.85
CA LEU A 479 16.26 10.02 -10.63
C LEU A 479 16.26 11.46 -11.14
N GLU A 480 15.76 11.70 -12.34
CA GLU A 480 15.67 13.03 -12.95
C GLU A 480 14.85 13.99 -12.08
N LEU A 481 13.70 13.53 -11.57
CA LEU A 481 12.88 14.30 -10.64
C LEU A 481 13.56 14.49 -9.29
N TYR A 482 14.26 13.49 -8.75
CA TYR A 482 14.92 13.60 -7.45
C TYR A 482 16.08 14.61 -7.46
N PHE A 483 16.87 14.63 -8.53
CA PHE A 483 18.02 15.54 -8.67
C PHE A 483 17.66 16.85 -9.37
N GLY A 484 16.57 16.89 -10.14
CA GLY A 484 16.16 18.08 -10.88
C GLY A 484 17.06 18.38 -12.08
N THR A 485 17.57 17.32 -12.72
CA THR A 485 18.43 17.34 -13.90
C THR A 485 18.05 16.17 -14.81
N THR A 486 18.26 16.31 -16.12
CA THR A 486 18.03 15.20 -17.06
C THR A 486 19.16 14.18 -17.01
N ALA A 487 18.88 12.96 -17.47
CA ALA A 487 19.86 11.88 -17.57
C ALA A 487 21.03 12.24 -18.49
N GLU A 488 20.77 12.92 -19.61
CA GLU A 488 21.79 13.37 -20.56
C GLU A 488 22.74 14.36 -19.90
N LYS A 489 22.20 15.32 -19.14
CA LYS A 489 22.99 16.34 -18.44
C LYS A 489 23.79 15.76 -17.28
N TYR A 490 23.24 14.76 -16.58
CA TYR A 490 23.99 13.98 -15.59
C TYR A 490 25.20 13.32 -16.25
N GLN A 491 24.98 12.62 -17.37
CA GLN A 491 26.05 11.94 -18.11
C GLN A 491 27.12 12.92 -18.63
N GLU A 492 26.73 14.08 -19.14
CA GLU A 492 27.65 15.14 -19.55
C GLU A 492 28.50 15.65 -18.39
N THR A 493 27.91 15.78 -17.20
CA THR A 493 28.62 16.28 -16.03
C THR A 493 29.65 15.28 -15.51
N GLU A 494 29.29 13.99 -15.47
CA GLU A 494 30.16 12.93 -14.94
C GLU A 494 31.20 12.40 -15.94
N HIS A 495 30.87 12.41 -17.24
CA HIS A 495 31.73 11.80 -18.28
C HIS A 495 32.21 12.81 -19.34
N GLY A 496 31.84 14.08 -19.23
CA GLY A 496 32.25 15.15 -20.15
C GLY A 496 31.52 15.15 -21.50
N ALA A 497 30.69 14.15 -21.79
CA ALA A 497 29.86 14.06 -22.99
C ALA A 497 28.66 13.12 -22.78
N CYS A 498 27.52 13.44 -23.41
CA CYS A 498 26.38 12.52 -23.51
C CYS A 498 26.63 11.52 -24.64
N ASN A 499 26.35 10.23 -24.39
CA ASN A 499 26.35 9.24 -25.46
C ASN A 499 25.06 9.38 -26.30
N PRO A 500 25.13 9.65 -27.61
CA PRO A 500 23.95 9.83 -28.46
C PRO A 500 23.06 8.57 -28.56
N ALA A 501 23.59 7.39 -28.22
CA ALA A 501 22.84 6.14 -28.19
C ALA A 501 22.21 5.83 -26.81
N LEU A 502 22.29 6.74 -25.82
CA LEU A 502 21.81 6.51 -24.45
C LEU A 502 20.36 6.01 -24.41
N HIS A 503 19.45 6.70 -25.10
CA HIS A 503 18.05 6.33 -25.16
C HIS A 503 17.74 5.25 -26.21
N GLN A 504 18.69 4.91 -27.08
CA GLN A 504 18.53 3.86 -28.10
C GLN A 504 18.84 2.46 -27.54
N ASN A 505 19.69 2.37 -26.51
CA ASN A 505 20.08 1.11 -25.88
C ASN A 505 19.60 1.05 -24.42
N SER A 506 18.51 0.34 -24.19
CA SER A 506 17.92 0.19 -22.85
C SER A 506 18.89 -0.40 -21.81
N TRP A 507 19.83 -1.26 -22.22
CA TRP A 507 20.81 -1.82 -21.28
C TRP A 507 21.87 -0.79 -20.87
N MET A 508 22.23 0.11 -21.79
CA MET A 508 23.13 1.23 -21.49
C MET A 508 22.45 2.25 -20.58
N LEU A 509 21.18 2.57 -20.83
CA LEU A 509 20.37 3.41 -19.96
C LEU A 509 20.22 2.80 -18.56
N CYS A 510 19.99 1.47 -18.48
CA CYS A 510 19.92 0.73 -17.21
C CYS A 510 21.25 0.78 -16.44
N ALA A 511 22.39 0.55 -17.12
CA ALA A 511 23.70 0.64 -16.50
C ALA A 511 23.98 2.05 -15.95
N MET A 512 23.65 3.09 -16.72
CA MET A 512 23.77 4.48 -16.28
C MET A 512 22.88 4.76 -15.06
N ALA A 513 21.62 4.33 -15.06
CA ALA A 513 20.72 4.53 -13.93
C ALA A 513 21.17 3.78 -12.67
N HIS A 514 21.73 2.57 -12.81
CA HIS A 514 22.35 1.85 -11.70
C HIS A 514 23.55 2.62 -11.12
N GLN A 515 24.45 3.07 -11.99
CA GLN A 515 25.62 3.84 -11.57
C GLN A 515 25.20 5.13 -10.85
N TRP A 516 24.25 5.87 -11.42
CA TRP A 516 23.71 7.09 -10.83
C TRP A 516 23.12 6.83 -9.44
N ALA A 517 22.31 5.78 -9.29
CA ALA A 517 21.70 5.43 -8.00
C ALA A 517 22.73 5.00 -6.93
N GLU A 518 23.79 4.30 -7.33
CA GLU A 518 24.85 3.86 -6.41
C GLU A 518 25.78 5.02 -6.00
N GLU A 519 26.19 5.86 -6.95
CA GLU A 519 27.04 7.03 -6.69
C GLU A 519 26.33 8.07 -5.82
N SER A 520 25.01 8.19 -5.97
CA SER A 520 24.20 9.17 -5.23
C SER A 520 23.40 8.54 -4.07
N GLN A 521 23.79 7.36 -3.59
CA GLN A 521 23.05 6.61 -2.57
C GLN A 521 22.89 7.41 -1.26
N ASP A 522 23.90 8.18 -0.87
CA ASP A 522 23.89 8.98 0.37
C ASP A 522 23.03 10.25 0.24
N GLU A 523 22.76 10.70 -0.98
CA GLU A 523 21.90 11.87 -1.24
C GLU A 523 20.44 11.48 -1.47
N LEU A 524 20.18 10.27 -1.98
CA LEU A 524 18.84 9.72 -2.23
C LEU A 524 18.10 9.43 -0.93
N SER A 525 16.80 9.71 -0.91
CA SER A 525 15.95 9.24 0.17
C SER A 525 15.78 7.72 0.07
N ALA A 526 15.57 7.07 1.21
CA ALA A 526 15.34 5.63 1.27
C ALA A 526 14.16 5.19 0.37
N ALA A 527 13.11 6.01 0.29
CA ALA A 527 11.94 5.73 -0.54
C ALA A 527 12.26 5.80 -2.05
N PHE A 528 12.91 6.87 -2.52
CA PHE A 528 13.33 6.97 -3.92
C PHE A 528 14.34 5.90 -4.30
N LEU A 529 15.35 5.66 -3.45
CA LEU A 529 16.36 4.63 -3.70
C LEU A 529 15.73 3.23 -3.80
N SER A 530 14.81 2.90 -2.90
CA SER A 530 14.07 1.64 -2.92
C SER A 530 13.24 1.50 -4.20
N ALA A 531 12.48 2.54 -4.57
CA ALA A 531 11.65 2.56 -5.77
C ALA A 531 12.49 2.41 -7.06
N VAL A 532 13.60 3.14 -7.18
CA VAL A 532 14.53 3.06 -8.31
C VAL A 532 15.15 1.67 -8.40
N ARG A 533 15.67 1.12 -7.29
CA ARG A 533 16.23 -0.24 -7.26
C ARG A 533 15.20 -1.29 -7.62
N HIS A 534 13.96 -1.15 -7.15
CA HIS A 534 12.87 -2.05 -7.51
C HIS A 534 12.61 -2.00 -9.02
N CYS A 535 12.50 -0.82 -9.62
CA CYS A 535 12.33 -0.65 -11.06
C CYS A 535 13.46 -1.28 -11.89
N LEU A 536 14.72 -1.04 -11.50
CA LEU A 536 15.90 -1.55 -12.21
C LEU A 536 16.05 -3.09 -12.10
N ARG A 537 15.77 -3.65 -10.91
CA ARG A 537 15.71 -5.10 -10.71
C ARG A 537 14.63 -5.74 -11.58
N CYS A 538 13.45 -5.13 -11.61
CA CYS A 538 12.31 -5.58 -12.41
C CYS A 538 12.57 -5.51 -13.91
N PHE A 539 13.29 -4.48 -14.37
CA PHE A 539 13.78 -4.45 -15.74
C PHE A 539 14.71 -5.63 -16.00
N SER A 540 15.69 -5.90 -15.13
CA SER A 540 16.69 -6.95 -15.36
C SER A 540 16.14 -8.39 -15.32
N ASP A 541 14.91 -8.60 -14.83
CA ASP A 541 14.27 -9.91 -14.73
C ASP A 541 13.37 -10.20 -15.95
N PRO A 542 13.71 -11.20 -16.79
CA PRO A 542 12.92 -11.53 -17.98
C PRO A 542 11.65 -12.36 -17.68
N GLY A 543 11.54 -12.93 -16.47
CA GLY A 543 10.43 -13.78 -16.06
C GLY A 543 9.21 -13.01 -15.57
N VAL A 544 9.39 -11.73 -15.23
CA VAL A 544 8.33 -10.90 -14.63
C VAL A 544 7.66 -9.98 -15.64
N SER A 545 6.40 -9.65 -15.41
CA SER A 545 5.63 -8.76 -16.26
C SER A 545 4.56 -8.03 -15.46
N LEU A 546 4.38 -6.73 -15.69
CA LEU A 546 3.29 -5.93 -15.09
C LEU A 546 1.87 -6.39 -15.47
N GLN A 547 1.74 -7.36 -16.37
CA GLN A 547 0.46 -8.03 -16.64
C GLN A 547 0.14 -9.11 -15.60
N ASP A 548 1.14 -9.63 -14.90
CA ASP A 548 0.96 -10.56 -13.79
C ASP A 548 0.46 -9.80 -12.55
N SER A 549 -0.58 -10.33 -11.90
CA SER A 549 -1.23 -9.65 -10.76
C SER A 549 -0.35 -9.63 -9.51
N GLU A 550 0.41 -10.68 -9.24
CA GLU A 550 1.30 -10.74 -8.08
C GLU A 550 2.46 -9.77 -8.27
N PHE A 551 3.03 -9.73 -9.47
CA PHE A 551 4.08 -8.79 -9.80
C PHE A 551 3.60 -7.33 -9.80
N LEU A 552 2.41 -7.05 -10.33
CA LEU A 552 1.84 -5.70 -10.29
C LEU A 552 1.55 -5.24 -8.85
N GLN A 553 1.13 -6.16 -7.97
CA GLN A 553 0.99 -5.91 -6.55
C GLN A 553 2.34 -5.57 -5.92
N ALA A 554 3.37 -6.37 -6.17
CA ALA A 554 4.72 -6.14 -5.67
C ALA A 554 5.31 -4.81 -6.19
N ALA A 555 5.04 -4.45 -7.45
CA ALA A 555 5.45 -3.17 -8.02
C ALA A 555 4.75 -1.99 -7.34
N ALA A 556 3.46 -2.10 -7.03
CA ALA A 556 2.75 -1.07 -6.27
C ALA A 556 3.34 -0.89 -4.85
N GLU A 557 3.63 -2.00 -4.17
CA GLU A 557 4.20 -2.00 -2.82
C GLU A 557 5.66 -1.54 -2.78
N GLY A 558 6.45 -1.89 -3.78
CA GLY A 558 7.88 -1.59 -3.86
C GLY A 558 8.20 -0.22 -4.46
N ILE A 559 7.28 0.38 -5.22
CA ILE A 559 7.51 1.64 -5.93
C ILE A 559 6.58 2.75 -5.42
N VAL A 560 5.27 2.52 -5.42
CA VAL A 560 4.29 3.59 -5.17
C VAL A 560 4.13 3.89 -3.69
N LEU A 561 3.97 2.86 -2.84
CA LEU A 561 3.77 3.06 -1.40
C LEU A 561 4.93 3.84 -0.73
N PRO A 562 6.21 3.51 -0.96
CA PRO A 562 7.31 4.24 -0.33
C PRO A 562 7.32 5.71 -0.72
N LEU A 563 7.09 6.02 -2.01
CA LEU A 563 7.01 7.39 -2.51
C LEU A 563 5.81 8.15 -1.93
N GLN A 564 4.66 7.47 -1.77
CA GLN A 564 3.46 8.04 -1.18
C GLN A 564 3.65 8.37 0.30
N GLU A 565 4.22 7.44 1.06
CA GLU A 565 4.52 7.62 2.48
C GLU A 565 5.50 8.78 2.70
N GLU A 566 6.58 8.83 1.91
CA GLU A 566 7.54 9.93 1.98
C GLU A 566 6.90 11.28 1.63
N LEU A 567 6.07 11.34 0.58
CA LEU A 567 5.34 12.57 0.24
C LEU A 567 4.40 13.00 1.37
N TYR A 568 3.71 12.07 2.03
CA TYR A 568 2.83 12.38 3.15
C TYR A 568 3.59 12.86 4.37
N GLN A 569 4.71 12.24 4.70
CA GLN A 569 5.63 12.71 5.74
C GLN A 569 6.13 14.12 5.42
N PHE A 570 6.58 14.36 4.18
CA PHE A 570 7.05 15.66 3.71
C PHE A 570 5.96 16.74 3.80
N LEU A 571 4.70 16.39 3.54
CA LEU A 571 3.54 17.29 3.64
C LEU A 571 2.96 17.41 5.06
N GLY A 572 3.48 16.67 6.04
CA GLY A 572 2.96 16.63 7.41
C GLY A 572 1.55 16.00 7.51
N LYS A 573 1.17 15.13 6.58
CA LYS A 573 -0.10 14.39 6.60
C LYS A 573 0.14 13.04 7.30
N SER A 574 -0.58 12.75 8.38
CA SER A 574 -0.51 11.43 9.02
C SER A 574 -1.05 10.37 8.06
N THR A 575 -0.30 9.29 7.84
CA THR A 575 -0.79 8.06 7.19
C THR A 575 -1.95 7.54 8.02
N ALA A 576 -3.14 7.47 7.42
CA ALA A 576 -4.36 6.96 8.06
C ALA A 576 -4.56 5.47 7.79
#